data_AF-W7IFW4-F1
#
_entry.id   AF-W7IFW4-F1
#
_cell.length_a   1.000
_cell.length_b   1.000
_cell.length_c   1.000
_cell.angle_alpha   90.00
_cell.angle_beta   90.00
_cell.angle_gamma   90.00
#
_symmetry.space_group_name_H-M   'P 1'
#
loop_
_entity.id
_entity.type
_entity.pdbx_description
1 polymer ?
#
loop_
_entity_poly.entity_id
_entity_poly.type
_entity_poly.pdbx_seq_one_letter_code
_entity_poly.pdbx_strand_id
1 'polypeptide(L)'
;MHITWPWQQGHAPIQQAILDLDGAKAWVEQKVAEENLVMVTGAVISAVASAALSWQTTDEWPWTANAVTYSALILSLASVYTACQQMNGLLRYCQGEKGAEKIHKFLKGHRWQEWTWSIPLRLLNVSISLLVISIWIVIWDRAARAGVWNNDMKTAFATTLAGIFALVCSLISGFNSVYILPD
;
A
#
# COMPACT_ATOMS: atom_id res chain seq x y z
N MET A 1 -22.56 -6.92 -13.64
CA MET A 1 -21.18 -7.19 -13.20
C MET A 1 -20.73 -5.99 -12.37
N HIS A 2 -20.73 -6.12 -11.05
CA HIS A 2 -20.22 -5.06 -10.17
C HIS A 2 -18.72 -5.26 -10.03
N ILE A 3 -17.94 -4.29 -10.54
CA ILE A 3 -16.49 -4.26 -10.32
C ILE A 3 -16.30 -3.90 -8.84
N THR A 4 -15.95 -4.89 -8.01
CA THR A 4 -15.58 -4.65 -6.63
C THR A 4 -14.07 -4.56 -6.53
N TRP A 5 -13.54 -3.37 -6.31
CA TRP A 5 -12.10 -3.16 -6.14
C TRP A 5 -11.57 -3.91 -4.90
N PRO A 6 -10.26 -4.22 -4.81
CA PRO A 6 -9.68 -4.94 -3.67
C PRO A 6 -9.97 -4.27 -2.31
N TRP A 7 -10.01 -2.94 -2.27
CA TRP A 7 -10.40 -2.17 -1.07
C TRP A 7 -11.90 -2.20 -0.74
N GLN A 8 -12.74 -2.69 -1.65
CA GLN A 8 -14.16 -2.96 -1.38
C GLN A 8 -14.39 -4.31 -0.69
N GLN A 9 -13.45 -5.26 -0.80
CA GLN A 9 -13.53 -6.53 -0.04
C GLN A 9 -13.42 -6.32 1.47
N GLY A 10 -12.82 -5.20 1.93
CA GLY A 10 -12.84 -4.80 3.34
C GLY A 10 -14.21 -4.41 3.90
N HIS A 11 -15.24 -4.24 3.05
CA HIS A 11 -16.59 -3.88 3.49
C HIS A 11 -17.36 -5.09 4.05
N ALA A 12 -17.15 -6.28 3.46
CA ALA A 12 -17.82 -7.51 3.89
C ALA A 12 -17.55 -7.87 5.37
N PRO A 13 -16.30 -7.87 5.87
CA PRO A 13 -16.03 -8.21 7.27
C PRO A 13 -16.50 -7.11 8.25
N ILE A 14 -16.55 -5.83 7.84
CA ILE A 14 -17.14 -4.76 8.66
C ILE A 14 -18.65 -4.95 8.78
N GLN A 15 -19.33 -5.32 7.70
CA GLN A 15 -20.77 -5.60 7.73
C GLN A 15 -21.08 -6.80 8.62
N GLN A 16 -20.30 -7.87 8.56
CA GLN A 16 -20.43 -9.02 9.48
C GLN A 16 -20.17 -8.61 10.94
N ALA A 17 -19.18 -7.76 11.18
CA ALA A 17 -18.89 -7.23 12.51
C ALA A 17 -19.98 -6.31 13.08
N ILE A 18 -20.79 -5.68 12.23
CA ILE A 18 -21.97 -4.90 12.63
C ILE A 18 -23.16 -5.80 12.98
N LEU A 19 -23.23 -7.01 12.44
CA LEU A 19 -24.33 -7.96 12.65
C LEU A 19 -24.15 -8.77 13.93
N ASP A 20 -22.92 -9.21 14.23
CA ASP A 20 -22.64 -10.12 15.36
C ASP A 20 -21.36 -9.75 16.14
N LEU A 21 -21.32 -10.13 17.42
CA LEU A 21 -20.18 -9.94 18.32
C LEU A 21 -18.99 -10.82 17.92
N ASP A 22 -19.23 -12.05 17.45
CA ASP A 22 -18.16 -12.92 16.98
C ASP A 22 -17.60 -12.45 15.64
N GLY A 23 -18.45 -11.87 14.78
CA GLY A 23 -18.01 -11.12 13.59
C GLY A 23 -17.10 -9.94 13.94
N ALA A 24 -17.37 -9.22 15.03
CA ALA A 24 -16.53 -8.11 15.48
C ALA A 24 -15.15 -8.58 15.96
N LYS A 25 -15.06 -9.75 16.62
CA LYS A 25 -13.76 -10.35 17.00
C LYS A 25 -12.97 -10.79 15.77
N ALA A 26 -13.62 -11.49 14.83
CA ALA A 26 -12.98 -11.93 13.60
C ALA A 26 -12.45 -10.75 12.77
N TRP A 27 -13.22 -9.65 12.68
CA TRP A 27 -12.78 -8.43 12.01
C TRP A 27 -11.56 -7.81 12.69
N VAL A 28 -11.53 -7.75 14.03
CA VAL A 28 -10.36 -7.26 14.77
C VAL A 28 -9.12 -8.07 14.44
N GLU A 29 -9.20 -9.39 14.50
CA GLU A 29 -8.06 -10.29 14.23
C GLU A 29 -7.54 -10.09 12.80
N GLN A 30 -8.45 -10.05 11.83
CA GLN A 30 -8.11 -9.77 10.43
C GLN A 30 -7.46 -8.40 10.29
N LYS A 31 -7.99 -7.37 10.96
CA LYS A 31 -7.47 -6.01 10.86
C LYS A 31 -6.09 -5.87 11.49
N VAL A 32 -5.85 -6.50 12.64
CA VAL A 32 -4.52 -6.54 13.27
C VAL A 32 -3.50 -7.25 12.35
N ALA A 33 -3.89 -8.35 11.71
CA ALA A 33 -3.03 -9.03 10.75
C ALA A 33 -2.70 -8.16 9.53
N GLU A 34 -3.70 -7.45 8.99
CA GLU A 34 -3.52 -6.51 7.87
C GLU A 34 -2.57 -5.36 8.25
N GLU A 35 -2.78 -4.71 9.39
CA GLU A 35 -1.94 -3.59 9.83
C GLU A 35 -0.48 -4.02 10.11
N ASN A 36 -0.28 -5.24 10.63
CA ASN A 36 1.06 -5.81 10.79
C ASN A 36 1.77 -5.99 9.44
N LEU A 37 1.07 -6.48 8.42
CA LEU A 37 1.62 -6.58 7.08
C LEU A 37 1.99 -5.19 6.54
N VAL A 38 1.09 -4.21 6.69
CA VAL A 38 1.33 -2.82 6.24
C VAL A 38 2.56 -2.22 6.93
N MET A 39 2.76 -2.46 8.23
CA MET A 39 3.94 -2.00 8.96
C MET A 39 5.23 -2.62 8.40
N VAL A 40 5.26 -3.93 8.20
CA VAL A 40 6.46 -4.63 7.68
C VAL A 40 6.76 -4.18 6.25
N THR A 41 5.76 -4.19 5.37
CA THR A 41 5.94 -3.78 3.97
C THR A 41 6.31 -2.30 3.87
N GLY A 42 5.67 -1.42 4.65
CA GLY A 42 6.02 0.00 4.69
C GLY A 42 7.44 0.26 5.18
N ALA A 43 7.94 -0.51 6.15
CA ALA A 43 9.33 -0.45 6.58
C ALA A 43 10.31 -0.86 5.47
N VAL A 44 9.99 -1.95 4.75
CA VAL A 44 10.81 -2.40 3.60
C VAL A 44 10.85 -1.34 2.50
N ILE A 45 9.70 -0.77 2.12
CA ILE A 45 9.64 0.28 1.10
C ILE A 45 10.40 1.53 1.52
N SER A 46 10.30 1.92 2.80
CA SER A 46 11.09 3.04 3.34
C SER A 46 12.59 2.76 3.25
N ALA A 47 13.02 1.55 3.60
CA ALA A 47 14.43 1.15 3.49
C ALA A 47 14.92 1.17 2.04
N VAL A 48 14.13 0.68 1.09
CA VAL A 48 14.46 0.73 -0.35
C VAL A 48 14.53 2.17 -0.86
N ALA A 49 13.59 3.03 -0.48
CA ALA A 49 13.60 4.43 -0.88
C ALA A 49 14.82 5.18 -0.31
N SER A 50 15.17 4.94 0.97
CA SER A 50 16.40 5.48 1.57
C SER A 50 17.66 4.95 0.89
N ALA A 51 17.71 3.66 0.56
CA ALA A 51 18.83 3.07 -0.17
C ALA A 51 18.97 3.68 -1.56
N ALA A 52 17.86 3.90 -2.28
CA ALA A 52 17.87 4.54 -3.59
C ALA A 52 18.44 5.97 -3.53
N LEU A 53 18.05 6.75 -2.53
CA LEU A 53 18.59 8.10 -2.32
C LEU A 53 20.07 8.10 -1.95
N SER A 54 20.57 7.01 -1.34
CA SER A 54 21.98 6.89 -0.95
C SER A 54 22.93 6.52 -2.11
N TRP A 55 22.41 6.28 -3.32
CA TRP A 55 23.27 5.98 -4.46
C TRP A 55 24.20 7.16 -4.79
N GLN A 56 25.43 6.84 -5.20
CA GLN A 56 26.45 7.85 -5.53
C GLN A 56 26.09 8.75 -6.72
N THR A 57 25.03 8.41 -7.45
CA THR A 57 24.60 9.14 -8.66
C THR A 57 23.37 10.01 -8.43
N THR A 58 22.90 10.14 -7.18
CA THR A 58 21.69 10.92 -6.85
C THR A 58 21.83 12.40 -7.21
N ASP A 59 23.05 12.94 -7.20
CA ASP A 59 23.32 14.33 -7.61
C ASP A 59 23.07 14.58 -9.11
N GLU A 60 23.13 13.52 -9.93
CA GLU A 60 22.87 13.59 -11.36
C GLU A 60 21.39 13.41 -11.71
N TRP A 61 20.56 13.02 -10.75
CA TRP A 61 19.15 12.73 -10.98
C TRP A 61 18.36 14.00 -11.27
N PRO A 62 17.34 13.92 -12.14
CA PRO A 62 16.43 15.04 -12.33
C PRO A 62 15.70 15.34 -11.02
N TRP A 63 15.45 16.62 -10.75
CA TRP A 63 14.80 17.07 -9.51
C TRP A 63 13.45 16.38 -9.26
N THR A 64 12.74 16.01 -10.34
CA THR A 64 11.48 15.28 -10.30
C THR A 64 11.63 13.89 -9.70
N ALA A 65 12.68 13.15 -10.05
CA ALA A 65 12.96 11.82 -9.48
C ALA A 65 13.26 11.91 -7.98
N ASN A 66 14.03 12.91 -7.57
CA ASN A 66 14.33 13.15 -6.16
C ASN A 66 13.05 13.49 -5.38
N ALA A 67 12.24 14.44 -5.87
CA ALA A 67 10.98 14.82 -5.23
C ALA A 67 9.99 13.64 -5.08
N VAL A 68 9.85 12.82 -6.13
CA VAL A 68 8.97 11.64 -6.10
C VAL A 68 9.51 10.57 -5.13
N THR A 69 10.82 10.35 -5.08
CA THR A 69 11.44 9.38 -4.15
C THR A 69 11.30 9.83 -2.68
N TYR A 70 11.50 11.12 -2.38
CA TYR A 70 11.24 11.66 -1.03
C TYR A 70 9.76 11.55 -0.65
N SER A 71 8.86 11.80 -1.60
CA SER A 71 7.41 11.66 -1.37
C SER A 71 7.03 10.20 -1.07
N ALA A 72 7.61 9.24 -1.80
CA ALA A 72 7.43 7.82 -1.55
C ALA A 72 7.89 7.44 -0.13
N LEU A 73 9.08 7.90 0.28
CA LEU A 73 9.63 7.66 1.61
C LEU A 73 8.75 8.25 2.73
N ILE A 74 8.29 9.49 2.58
CA ILE A 74 7.43 10.14 3.58
C ILE A 74 6.11 9.38 3.71
N LEU A 75 5.50 8.99 2.58
CA LEU A 75 4.22 8.28 2.58
C LEU A 75 4.34 6.86 3.14
N SER A 76 5.44 6.13 2.90
CA SER A 76 5.66 4.81 3.52
C SER A 76 5.90 4.93 5.03
N LEU A 77 6.61 5.94 5.50
CA LEU A 77 6.76 6.17 6.94
C LEU A 77 5.43 6.57 7.59
N ALA A 78 4.64 7.41 6.91
CA ALA A 78 3.31 7.77 7.37
C ALA A 78 2.36 6.56 7.40
N SER A 79 2.44 5.63 6.44
CA SER A 79 1.65 4.39 6.47
C SER A 79 2.02 3.51 7.67
N VAL A 80 3.31 3.35 7.96
CA VAL A 80 3.77 2.58 9.14
C VAL A 80 3.30 3.25 10.43
N TYR A 81 3.44 4.58 10.54
CA TYR A 81 3.01 5.32 11.72
C TYR A 81 1.49 5.20 11.95
N THR A 82 0.70 5.41 10.90
CA THR A 82 -0.78 5.31 10.99
C THR A 82 -1.23 3.89 11.31
N ALA A 83 -0.62 2.86 10.70
CA ALA A 83 -0.88 1.46 11.03
C ALA A 83 -0.60 1.14 12.51
N CYS A 84 0.54 1.62 13.02
CA CYS A 84 0.92 1.45 14.42
C CYS A 84 -0.08 2.15 15.38
N GLN A 85 -0.52 3.37 15.05
CA GLN A 85 -1.54 4.08 15.84
C GLN A 85 -2.88 3.32 15.85
N GLN A 86 -3.32 2.85 14.68
CA GLN A 86 -4.56 2.10 14.53
C GLN A 86 -4.51 0.76 15.28
N MET A 87 -3.41 0.02 15.17
CA MET A 87 -3.22 -1.25 15.86
C MET A 87 -3.19 -1.07 17.38
N ASN A 88 -2.43 -0.09 17.90
CA ASN A 88 -2.38 0.19 19.32
C ASN A 88 -3.74 0.61 19.89
N GLY A 89 -4.47 1.45 19.13
CA GLY A 89 -5.85 1.80 19.47
C GLY A 89 -6.72 0.56 19.59
N LEU A 90 -6.71 -0.28 18.56
CA LEU A 90 -7.53 -1.49 18.50
C LEU A 90 -7.22 -2.45 19.65
N LEU A 91 -5.94 -2.75 19.90
CA LEU A 91 -5.51 -3.62 20.99
C LEU A 91 -5.95 -3.10 22.37
N ARG A 92 -5.85 -1.79 22.61
CA ARG A 92 -6.34 -1.18 23.85
C ARG A 92 -7.86 -1.25 24.00
N TYR A 93 -8.61 -1.11 22.92
CA TYR A 93 -10.06 -1.24 22.95
C TYR A 93 -10.53 -2.69 23.14
N CYS A 94 -9.74 -3.67 22.68
CA CYS A 94 -10.00 -5.10 22.87
C CYS A 94 -9.69 -5.59 24.28
N GLN A 95 -8.84 -4.89 25.04
CA GLN A 95 -8.46 -5.28 26.39
C GLN A 95 -9.63 -5.05 27.37
N GLY A 96 -10.36 -6.13 27.67
CA GLY A 96 -11.39 -6.19 28.72
C GLY A 96 -12.53 -7.15 28.38
N GLU A 97 -13.27 -7.61 29.39
CA GLU A 97 -14.39 -8.57 29.24
C GLU A 97 -15.49 -8.07 28.27
N LYS A 98 -15.63 -6.75 28.10
CA LYS A 98 -16.59 -6.11 27.19
C LYS A 98 -15.95 -5.51 25.94
N GLY A 99 -14.75 -5.93 25.56
CA GLY A 99 -14.02 -5.40 24.39
C GLY A 99 -14.81 -5.57 23.09
N ALA A 100 -15.37 -6.75 22.87
CA ALA A 100 -16.19 -7.06 21.68
C ALA A 100 -17.45 -6.16 21.58
N GLU A 101 -18.15 -5.93 22.69
CA GLU A 101 -19.33 -5.05 22.72
C GLU A 101 -18.97 -3.60 22.39
N LYS A 102 -17.85 -3.10 22.91
CA LYS A 102 -17.36 -1.74 22.64
C LYS A 102 -17.00 -1.57 21.17
N ILE A 103 -16.34 -2.55 20.57
CA ILE A 103 -15.95 -2.52 19.15
C ILE A 103 -17.17 -2.64 18.26
N HIS A 104 -18.10 -3.53 18.58
CA HIS A 104 -19.37 -3.64 17.87
C HIS A 104 -20.17 -2.33 17.90
N LYS A 105 -20.23 -1.66 19.06
CA LYS A 105 -20.85 -0.34 19.19
C LYS A 105 -20.07 0.75 18.43
N PHE A 106 -18.75 0.70 18.46
CA PHE A 106 -17.88 1.62 17.73
C PHE A 106 -18.13 1.50 16.23
N LEU A 107 -18.11 0.29 15.67
CA LEU A 107 -18.33 -0.02 14.25
C LEU A 107 -19.72 0.38 13.72
N LYS A 108 -20.72 0.49 14.60
CA LYS A 108 -22.06 1.00 14.25
C LYS A 108 -22.14 2.52 14.13
N GLY A 109 -21.17 3.25 14.68
CA GLY A 109 -21.30 4.69 14.95
C GLY A 109 -20.86 5.65 13.84
N HIS A 110 -20.06 5.21 12.85
CA HIS A 110 -19.41 6.16 11.94
C HIS A 110 -19.43 5.75 10.45
N ARG A 111 -20.07 6.60 9.63
CA ARG A 111 -20.15 6.47 8.15
C ARG A 111 -18.80 6.48 7.42
N TRP A 112 -17.73 6.95 8.06
CA TRP A 112 -16.40 7.08 7.45
C TRP A 112 -15.39 6.05 7.94
N GLN A 113 -15.84 5.05 8.73
CA GLN A 113 -14.93 4.05 9.30
C GLN A 113 -14.18 3.26 8.24
N GLU A 114 -14.87 2.83 7.18
CA GLU A 114 -14.27 2.10 6.07
C GLU A 114 -13.11 2.87 5.44
N TRP A 115 -13.28 4.19 5.27
CA TRP A 115 -12.25 5.05 4.75
C TRP A 115 -11.07 5.14 5.71
N THR A 116 -11.31 5.41 6.99
CA THR A 116 -10.28 5.57 8.02
C THR A 116 -9.43 4.31 8.19
N TRP A 117 -10.07 3.14 8.25
CA TRP A 117 -9.39 1.86 8.38
C TRP A 117 -8.64 1.44 7.12
N SER A 118 -8.92 2.07 5.97
CA SER A 118 -8.17 1.81 4.73
C SER A 118 -7.02 2.81 4.50
N ILE A 119 -6.82 3.80 5.37
CA ILE A 119 -5.79 4.85 5.19
C ILE A 119 -4.37 4.26 5.10
N PRO A 120 -3.91 3.41 6.04
CA PRO A 120 -2.53 2.94 6.03
C PRO A 120 -2.19 2.17 4.76
N LEU A 121 -3.09 1.26 4.35
CA LEU A 121 -2.95 0.48 3.12
C LEU A 121 -2.89 1.37 1.86
N ARG A 122 -3.71 2.42 1.78
CA ARG A 122 -3.71 3.33 0.63
C ARG A 122 -2.46 4.19 0.57
N LEU A 123 -1.99 4.70 1.71
CA LEU A 123 -0.72 5.43 1.79
C LEU A 123 0.44 4.56 1.32
N LEU A 124 0.46 3.29 1.73
CA LEU A 124 1.47 2.32 1.30
C LEU A 124 1.40 2.07 -0.21
N ASN A 125 0.22 1.82 -0.78
CA ASN A 125 0.06 1.59 -2.22
C ASN A 125 0.50 2.80 -3.06
N VAL A 126 0.17 4.02 -2.62
CA VAL A 126 0.63 5.25 -3.28
C VAL A 126 2.14 5.39 -3.18
N SER A 127 2.74 5.11 -2.01
CA SER A 127 4.19 5.14 -1.83
C SER A 127 4.92 4.17 -2.77
N ILE A 128 4.45 2.92 -2.86
CA ILE A 128 5.01 1.90 -3.77
C ILE A 128 4.93 2.39 -5.22
N SER A 129 3.78 2.94 -5.62
CA SER A 129 3.58 3.44 -6.98
C SER A 129 4.54 4.59 -7.31
N LEU A 130 4.72 5.54 -6.38
CA LEU A 130 5.66 6.64 -6.54
C LEU A 130 7.09 6.15 -6.63
N LEU A 131 7.48 5.14 -5.85
CA LEU A 131 8.83 4.56 -5.92
C LEU A 131 9.09 3.91 -7.29
N VAL A 132 8.11 3.21 -7.86
CA VAL A 132 8.23 2.66 -9.22
C VAL A 132 8.35 3.78 -10.24
N ILE A 133 7.54 4.83 -10.12
CA ILE A 133 7.58 5.98 -11.02
C ILE A 133 8.93 6.70 -10.93
N SER A 134 9.51 6.87 -9.73
CA SER A 134 10.80 7.53 -9.59
C SER A 134 11.92 6.75 -10.27
N ILE A 135 11.92 5.42 -10.15
CA ILE A 135 12.87 4.55 -10.86
C ILE A 135 12.73 4.71 -12.38
N TRP A 136 11.50 4.76 -12.89
CA TRP A 136 11.26 4.98 -14.32
C TRP A 136 11.79 6.34 -14.80
N ILE A 137 11.56 7.41 -14.02
CA ILE A 137 12.06 8.75 -14.36
C ILE A 137 13.59 8.75 -14.42
N VAL A 138 14.29 8.16 -13.44
CA VAL A 138 15.77 8.10 -13.42
C VAL A 138 16.32 7.38 -14.65
N ILE A 139 15.71 6.24 -14.99
CA ILE A 139 16.18 5.41 -16.10
C ILE A 139 15.94 6.10 -17.46
N TRP A 140 14.77 6.70 -17.63
CA TRP A 140 14.43 7.38 -18.88
C TRP A 140 15.16 8.72 -19.05
N ASP A 141 15.45 9.45 -17.97
CA ASP A 141 16.27 10.67 -18.03
C ASP A 141 17.69 10.36 -18.54
N ARG A 142 18.30 9.27 -18.04
CA ARG A 142 19.62 8.81 -18.51
C ARG A 142 19.59 8.38 -19.98
N ALA A 143 18.59 7.60 -20.37
CA ALA A 143 18.44 7.16 -21.76
C ALA A 143 18.20 8.34 -22.72
N ALA A 144 17.40 9.33 -22.31
CA ALA A 144 17.14 10.53 -23.10
C ALA A 144 18.39 11.40 -23.27
N ARG A 145 19.18 11.59 -22.21
CA ARG A 145 20.46 12.35 -22.27
C ARG A 145 21.50 11.68 -23.15
N ALA A 146 21.56 10.35 -23.16
CA ALA A 146 22.50 9.61 -24.00
C ALA A 146 22.20 9.78 -25.49
N GLY A 147 20.93 9.92 -25.89
CA GLY A 147 20.51 10.23 -27.27
C GLY A 147 20.90 9.20 -28.35
N VAL A 148 21.58 8.12 -27.97
CA VAL A 148 22.15 7.09 -28.84
C VAL A 148 21.70 5.73 -28.32
N TRP A 149 21.60 4.73 -29.21
CA TRP A 149 21.31 3.34 -28.85
C TRP A 149 22.48 2.68 -28.10
N ASN A 150 22.75 3.16 -26.89
CA ASN A 150 23.80 2.69 -26.00
C ASN A 150 23.23 1.78 -24.89
N ASN A 151 24.08 1.31 -23.97
CA ASN A 151 23.69 0.45 -22.86
C ASN A 151 22.58 1.06 -21.97
N ASP A 152 22.53 2.38 -21.83
CA ASP A 152 21.47 3.07 -21.07
C ASP A 152 20.10 2.93 -21.73
N MET A 153 20.03 3.05 -23.06
CA MET A 153 18.79 2.86 -23.83
C MET A 153 18.32 1.39 -23.79
N LYS A 154 19.26 0.44 -23.86
CA LYS A 154 18.95 -1.00 -23.70
C LYS A 154 18.41 -1.31 -22.30
N THR A 155 19.00 -0.69 -21.27
CA THR A 155 18.55 -0.83 -19.88
C THR A 155 17.15 -0.24 -19.72
N ALA A 156 16.89 0.96 -20.26
CA ALA A 156 15.57 1.57 -20.23
C ALA A 156 14.49 0.73 -20.91
N PHE A 157 14.82 0.14 -22.06
CA PHE A 157 13.90 -0.75 -22.75
C PHE A 157 13.61 -2.03 -21.94
N ALA A 158 14.64 -2.68 -21.42
CA ALA A 158 14.48 -3.89 -20.60
C ALA A 158 13.67 -3.62 -19.32
N THR A 159 13.93 -2.51 -18.63
CA THR A 159 13.19 -2.13 -17.43
C THR A 159 11.75 -1.75 -17.75
N THR A 160 11.49 -1.08 -18.88
CA THR A 160 10.11 -0.77 -19.32
C THR A 160 9.34 -2.05 -19.62
N LEU A 161 9.97 -3.03 -20.28
CA LEU A 161 9.34 -4.34 -20.54
C LEU A 161 9.00 -5.07 -19.23
N ALA A 162 9.93 -5.09 -18.27
CA ALA A 162 9.68 -5.66 -16.95
C ALA A 162 8.56 -4.90 -16.20
N GLY A 163 8.54 -3.58 -16.31
CA GLY A 163 7.51 -2.73 -15.72
C GLY A 163 6.12 -2.93 -16.32
N ILE A 164 6.02 -3.07 -17.65
CA ILE A 164 4.77 -3.43 -18.34
C ILE A 164 4.32 -4.81 -17.90
N PHE A 165 5.22 -5.79 -17.83
CA PHE A 165 4.90 -7.13 -17.35
C PHE A 165 4.37 -7.10 -15.91
N ALA A 166 5.02 -6.36 -15.01
CA ALA A 166 4.57 -6.18 -13.64
C ALA A 166 3.17 -5.52 -13.59
N LEU A 167 2.94 -4.49 -14.38
CA LEU A 167 1.64 -3.81 -14.47
C LEU A 167 0.55 -4.75 -14.98
N VAL A 168 0.83 -5.54 -16.01
CA VAL A 168 -0.10 -6.56 -16.53
C VAL A 168 -0.40 -7.61 -15.47
N CYS A 169 0.62 -8.12 -14.77
CA CYS A 169 0.43 -9.05 -13.66
C CYS A 169 -0.39 -8.44 -12.51
N SER A 170 -0.16 -7.18 -12.16
CA SER A 170 -0.95 -6.46 -11.14
C SER A 170 -2.41 -6.25 -11.56
N LEU A 171 -2.64 -5.94 -12.84
CA LEU A 171 -3.99 -5.86 -13.38
C LEU A 171 -4.66 -7.24 -13.34
N ILE A 172 -4.01 -8.29 -13.87
CA ILE A 172 -4.54 -9.66 -13.87
C ILE A 172 -4.83 -10.13 -12.44
N SER A 173 -3.94 -9.86 -11.48
CA SER A 173 -4.15 -10.16 -10.06
C SER A 173 -5.36 -9.40 -9.51
N GLY A 174 -5.46 -8.10 -9.80
CA GLY A 174 -6.61 -7.27 -9.42
C GLY A 174 -7.92 -7.74 -10.05
N PHE A 175 -7.90 -8.25 -11.29
CA PHE A 175 -9.06 -8.85 -11.93
C PHE A 175 -9.37 -10.22 -11.31
N ASN A 176 -8.45 -11.17 -11.28
CA ASN A 176 -8.70 -12.54 -10.84
C ASN A 176 -9.03 -12.68 -9.35
N SER A 177 -8.39 -11.89 -8.47
CA SER A 177 -8.72 -11.83 -7.04
C SER A 177 -10.15 -11.31 -6.78
N VAL A 178 -10.74 -10.64 -7.78
CA VAL A 178 -12.10 -10.06 -7.73
C VAL A 178 -13.17 -10.98 -8.34
N TYR A 179 -12.81 -11.92 -9.22
CA TYR A 179 -13.80 -12.72 -9.95
C TYR A 179 -13.90 -14.20 -9.56
N ILE A 180 -13.01 -14.71 -8.68
CA ILE A 180 -13.01 -16.14 -8.33
C ILE A 180 -12.84 -16.30 -6.81
N LEU A 181 -13.85 -15.89 -6.05
CA LEU A 181 -14.14 -16.56 -4.79
C LEU A 181 -15.33 -17.48 -5.07
N PRO A 182 -15.17 -18.81 -5.07
CA PRO A 182 -16.32 -19.70 -5.09
C PRO A 182 -17.15 -19.43 -3.84
N ASP A 183 -18.46 -19.28 -4.03
CA ASP A 183 -19.46 -19.17 -2.96
C ASP A 183 -19.32 -20.32 -1.93
#